data_AF-A0A8T3LR22-F1
#
_entry.id   AF-A0A8T3LR22-F1
#
_cell.length_a   1.000
_cell.length_b   1.000
_cell.length_c   1.000
_cell.angle_alpha   90.00
_cell.angle_beta   90.00
_cell.angle_gamma   90.00
#
_symmetry.space_group_name_H-M   'P 1'
#
loop_
_entity.id
_entity.type
_entity.pdbx_description
1 polymer ?
#
loop_
_entity_poly.entity_id
_entity_poly.type
_entity_poly.pdbx_seq_one_letter_code
_entity_poly.pdbx_strand_id
1 'polypeptide(L)'
;MHHARFDYVPERVIAKPNLWRTGSHTFAFSIASVAVTMLMTVAVSRVLGPGGKGGYDLVVATVGLFGVVIGLSLPAGVIFAIARGLAAPRSLAVALILIGAAQGAVAGVVTAALRMTPVGRAIVPEAFGSLIPIAIGLMVATTMWAGFGRAILLG
;
A
#
# COMPACT_ATOMS: atom_id res chain seq x y z
N MET A 1 -28.92 26.89 -17.72
CA MET A 1 -27.54 27.24 -17.33
C MET A 1 -27.50 27.35 -15.81
N HIS A 2 -27.08 26.28 -15.13
CA HIS A 2 -27.04 26.20 -13.68
C HIS A 2 -25.72 26.80 -13.16
N HIS A 3 -25.81 27.98 -12.53
CA HIS A 3 -24.72 28.53 -11.74
C HIS A 3 -24.57 27.70 -10.46
N ALA A 4 -23.64 26.75 -10.47
CA ALA A 4 -23.16 26.09 -9.26
C ALA A 4 -22.42 27.13 -8.41
N ARG A 5 -23.06 27.59 -7.33
CA ARG A 5 -22.39 28.35 -6.28
C ARG A 5 -21.41 27.41 -5.59
N PHE A 6 -20.12 27.63 -5.79
CA PHE A 6 -19.10 27.12 -4.89
C PHE A 6 -19.21 27.93 -3.60
N ASP A 7 -20.01 27.43 -2.66
CA ASP A 7 -20.06 27.96 -1.31
C ASP A 7 -18.67 27.80 -0.70
N TYR A 8 -17.96 28.92 -0.57
CA TYR A 8 -16.73 29.05 0.18
C TYR A 8 -17.02 28.66 1.63
N VAL A 9 -16.65 27.44 2.01
CA VAL A 9 -16.66 27.01 3.40
C VAL A 9 -15.63 27.89 4.13
N PRO A 10 -16.03 28.63 5.17
CA PRO A 10 -15.17 29.58 5.84
C PRO A 10 -13.91 28.87 6.33
N GLU A 11 -12.79 29.59 6.14
CA GLU A 11 -11.42 29.27 6.50
C GLU A 11 -11.35 28.78 7.96
N ARG A 12 -11.64 27.50 8.18
CA ARG A 12 -11.32 26.85 9.45
C ARG A 12 -9.82 26.98 9.56
N VAL A 13 -9.36 27.73 10.55
CA VAL A 13 -7.97 27.84 10.97
C VAL A 13 -7.37 26.44 10.94
N ILE A 14 -6.69 26.11 9.84
CA ILE A 14 -5.98 24.85 9.68
C ILE A 14 -4.86 24.98 10.69
N ALA A 15 -5.03 24.37 11.86
CA ALA A 15 -3.99 24.30 12.86
C ALA A 15 -2.76 23.75 12.13
N LYS A 16 -1.75 24.60 11.90
CA LYS A 16 -0.54 24.21 11.15
C LYS A 16 -0.01 22.97 11.86
N PRO A 17 -0.03 21.79 11.21
CA PRO A 17 0.47 20.59 11.85
C PRO A 17 1.91 20.88 12.22
N ASN A 18 2.21 20.80 13.52
CA ASN A 18 3.54 21.16 13.98
C ASN A 18 4.51 20.15 13.33
N LEU A 19 5.50 20.68 12.62
CA LEU A 19 6.39 19.89 11.76
C LEU A 19 7.08 18.77 12.55
N TRP A 20 7.35 19.03 13.84
CA TRP A 20 7.96 18.13 14.79
C TRP A 20 7.07 16.93 15.17
N ARG A 21 5.76 17.11 15.27
CA ARG A 21 4.76 16.08 15.62
C ARG A 21 4.51 15.19 14.43
N THR A 22 4.30 15.75 13.23
CA THR A 22 4.16 14.95 12.01
C THR A 22 5.45 14.21 11.67
N GLY A 23 6.61 14.86 11.87
CA GLY A 23 7.93 14.26 11.69
C GLY A 23 8.21 13.11 12.66
N SER A 24 7.95 13.30 13.95
CA SER A 24 8.14 12.25 14.97
C SER A 24 7.18 11.08 14.80
N HIS A 25 5.90 11.33 14.48
CA HIS A 25 4.96 10.24 14.16
C HIS A 25 5.40 9.44 12.94
N THR A 26 5.85 10.11 11.88
CA THR A 26 6.37 9.46 10.67
C THR A 26 7.61 8.63 10.99
N PHE A 27 8.54 9.17 11.76
CA PHE A 27 9.77 8.49 12.16
C PHE A 27 9.48 7.25 13.02
N ALA A 28 8.64 7.39 14.06
CA ALA A 28 8.25 6.29 14.93
C ALA A 28 7.54 5.17 14.15
N PHE A 29 6.64 5.53 13.24
CA PHE A 29 5.94 4.56 12.39
C PHE A 29 6.91 3.83 11.45
N SER A 30 7.89 4.54 10.87
CA SER A 30 8.91 3.93 10.02
C SER A 30 9.80 2.96 10.80
N ILE A 31 10.28 3.34 12.00
CA ILE A 31 11.07 2.43 12.84
C ILE A 31 10.26 1.19 13.23
N ALA A 32 9.01 1.39 13.69
CA ALA A 32 8.14 0.28 14.06
C ALA A 32 7.90 -0.67 12.87
N SER A 33 7.67 -0.11 11.68
CA SER A 33 7.47 -0.90 10.45
C SER A 33 8.71 -1.73 10.09
N VAL A 34 9.91 -1.15 10.18
CA VAL A 34 11.17 -1.86 9.94
C VAL A 34 11.37 -2.98 10.95
N ALA A 35 11.15 -2.71 12.24
CA ALA A 35 11.29 -3.71 13.30
C ALA A 35 10.31 -4.87 13.12
N VAL A 36 9.04 -4.60 12.81
CA VAL A 36 8.03 -5.62 12.51
C VAL A 36 8.44 -6.45 11.30
N THR A 37 8.92 -5.80 10.24
CA THR A 37 9.37 -6.51 9.03
C THR A 37 10.53 -7.44 9.34
N MET A 38 11.53 -6.98 10.09
CA MET A 38 12.64 -7.82 10.54
C MET A 38 12.19 -9.03 11.37
N LEU A 39 11.30 -8.82 12.34
CA LEU A 39 10.76 -9.90 13.16
C LEU A 39 10.01 -10.93 12.31
N MET A 40 9.22 -10.48 11.33
CA MET A 40 8.51 -11.37 10.40
C MET A 40 9.49 -12.16 9.54
N THR A 41 10.54 -11.53 8.99
CA THR A 41 11.57 -12.24 8.21
C THR A 41 12.28 -13.30 9.05
N VAL A 42 12.62 -12.99 10.31
CA VAL A 42 13.23 -13.96 11.24
C VAL A 42 12.27 -15.11 11.54
N ALA A 43 11.01 -14.83 11.85
CA ALA A 43 10.00 -15.85 12.11
C ALA A 43 9.80 -16.77 10.89
N VAL A 44 9.63 -16.19 9.71
CA VAL A 44 9.47 -16.92 8.45
C VAL A 44 10.69 -17.79 8.14
N SER A 45 11.92 -17.28 8.39
CA SER A 45 13.15 -18.05 8.19
C SER A 45 13.25 -19.27 9.11
N ARG A 46 12.68 -19.20 10.32
CA ARG A 46 12.64 -20.32 11.26
C ARG A 46 11.58 -21.36 10.90
N VAL A 47 10.48 -20.94 10.27
CA VAL A 47 9.37 -21.83 9.89
C VAL A 47 9.63 -22.51 8.54
N LEU A 48 10.18 -21.80 7.56
CA LEU A 48 10.34 -22.29 6.18
C LEU A 48 11.75 -22.83 5.88
N GLY A 49 12.71 -22.63 6.78
CA GLY A 49 14.12 -22.99 6.57
C GLY A 49 14.84 -22.15 5.49
N PRO A 50 16.13 -22.42 5.22
CA PRO A 50 16.95 -21.62 4.31
C PRO A 50 16.44 -21.60 2.86
N GLY A 51 15.88 -22.71 2.37
CA GLY A 51 15.34 -22.83 1.01
C GLY A 51 14.02 -22.08 0.81
N GLY A 52 13.14 -22.05 1.82
CA GLY A 52 11.86 -21.35 1.73
C GLY A 52 11.97 -19.84 1.97
N LYS A 53 13.02 -19.38 2.67
CA LYS A 53 13.30 -17.94 2.86
C LYS A 53 13.53 -17.21 1.53
N GLY A 54 14.29 -17.79 0.61
CA GLY A 54 14.56 -17.18 -0.70
C GLY A 54 13.29 -16.96 -1.53
N GLY A 55 12.37 -17.93 -1.51
CA GLY A 55 11.07 -17.79 -2.16
C GLY A 55 10.19 -16.72 -1.51
N TYR A 56 10.21 -16.61 -0.18
CA TYR A 56 9.50 -15.57 0.54
C TYR A 56 10.04 -14.17 0.23
N ASP A 57 11.36 -13.98 0.25
CA ASP A 57 11.98 -12.68 -0.05
C ASP A 57 11.64 -12.23 -1.49
N LEU A 58 11.57 -13.17 -2.43
CA LEU A 58 11.13 -12.90 -3.80
C LEU A 58 9.65 -12.51 -3.89
N VAL A 59 8.76 -13.14 -3.09
CA VAL A 59 7.34 -12.71 -2.97
C VAL A 59 7.28 -11.28 -2.44
N VAL A 60 8.00 -10.97 -1.37
CA VAL A 60 8.02 -9.63 -0.75
C VAL A 60 8.55 -8.59 -1.73
N ALA A 61 9.64 -8.88 -2.44
CA ALA A 61 10.18 -8.00 -3.47
C ALA A 61 9.19 -7.76 -4.61
N THR A 62 8.47 -8.80 -5.05
CA THR A 62 7.44 -8.70 -6.08
C THR A 62 6.27 -7.83 -5.62
N VAL A 63 5.80 -8.01 -4.39
CA VAL A 63 4.77 -7.17 -3.77
C VAL A 63 5.24 -5.72 -3.67
N GLY A 64 6.49 -5.49 -3.26
CA GLY A 64 7.10 -4.16 -3.20
C GLY A 64 7.17 -3.48 -4.57
N LEU A 65 7.57 -4.22 -5.61
CA LEU A 65 7.62 -3.73 -6.99
C LEU A 65 6.22 -3.34 -7.49
N PHE A 66 5.22 -4.20 -7.31
CA PHE A 66 3.84 -3.85 -7.62
C PHE A 66 3.35 -2.68 -6.78
N GLY A 67 3.80 -2.58 -5.53
CA GLY A 67 3.53 -1.47 -4.65
C GLY A 67 3.99 -0.14 -5.24
N VAL A 68 5.21 -0.09 -5.79
CA VAL A 68 5.76 1.11 -6.43
C VAL A 68 5.08 1.39 -7.77
N VAL A 69 4.89 0.37 -8.61
CA VAL A 69 4.38 0.53 -9.99
C VAL A 69 2.89 0.85 -10.00
N ILE A 70 2.09 0.15 -9.21
CA ILE A 70 0.63 0.25 -9.22
C ILE A 70 0.14 1.21 -8.13
N GLY A 71 0.86 1.34 -7.01
CA GLY A 71 0.47 2.20 -5.90
C GLY A 71 0.31 3.66 -6.29
N LEU A 72 1.05 4.12 -7.32
CA LEU A 72 1.04 5.49 -7.84
C LEU A 72 1.30 6.53 -6.71
N SER A 73 1.30 7.81 -7.05
CA SER A 73 1.41 8.91 -6.06
C SER A 73 0.13 9.11 -5.22
N LEU A 74 -0.80 8.14 -5.23
CA LEU A 74 -2.13 8.21 -4.62
C LEU A 74 -2.09 8.52 -3.11
N PRO A 75 -1.23 7.89 -2.28
CA PRO A 75 -1.14 8.21 -0.86
C PRO A 75 -0.80 9.69 -0.60
N ALA A 76 0.07 10.29 -1.42
CA ALA A 76 0.41 11.72 -1.31
C ALA A 76 -0.77 12.62 -1.73
N GLY A 77 -1.51 12.22 -2.76
CA GLY A 77 -2.75 12.89 -3.17
C GLY A 77 -3.84 12.84 -2.10
N VAL A 78 -3.99 11.72 -1.39
CA VAL A 78 -4.92 11.56 -0.26
C VAL A 78 -4.56 12.51 0.88
N ILE A 79 -3.28 12.55 1.29
CA ILE A 79 -2.81 13.48 2.33
C ILE A 79 -3.14 14.93 1.93
N PHE A 80 -2.84 15.31 0.69
CA PHE A 80 -3.12 16.65 0.18
C PHE A 80 -4.62 16.99 0.19
N ALA A 81 -5.48 16.07 -0.23
CA ALA A 81 -6.93 16.28 -0.29
C ALA A 81 -7.54 16.43 1.11
N ILE A 82 -7.08 15.64 2.08
CA ILE A 82 -7.54 15.71 3.48
C ILE A 82 -7.02 16.97 4.16
N ALA A 83 -5.73 17.29 4.01
CA ALA A 83 -5.12 18.47 4.62
C ALA A 83 -5.74 19.80 4.14
N ARG A 84 -6.27 19.82 2.90
CA ARG A 84 -7.01 20.98 2.35
C ARG A 84 -8.50 20.99 2.70
N GLY A 85 -9.00 20.00 3.42
CA GLY A 85 -10.43 19.86 3.73
C GLY A 85 -11.33 19.58 2.53
N LEU A 86 -10.75 19.14 1.40
CA LEU A 86 -11.47 18.88 0.14
C LEU A 86 -12.26 17.56 0.18
N ALA A 87 -11.95 16.67 1.11
CA ALA A 87 -12.62 15.39 1.26
C ALA A 87 -12.78 14.98 2.72
N ALA A 88 -13.95 14.45 3.07
CA ALA A 88 -14.16 13.83 4.37
C ALA A 88 -13.47 12.44 4.40
N PRO A 89 -12.66 12.12 5.43
CA PRO A 89 -11.95 10.84 5.52
C PRO A 89 -12.87 9.61 5.41
N ARG A 90 -14.08 9.72 5.97
CA ARG A 90 -15.05 8.63 6.01
C ARG A 90 -15.66 8.30 4.63
N SER A 91 -15.88 9.31 3.79
CA SER A 91 -16.36 9.08 2.41
C SER A 91 -15.23 8.58 1.50
N LEU A 92 -13.99 9.01 1.76
CA LEU A 92 -12.82 8.59 1.00
C LEU A 92 -12.42 7.13 1.31
N ALA A 93 -12.64 6.66 2.53
CA ALA A 93 -12.25 5.33 2.98
C ALA A 93 -12.81 4.20 2.09
N VAL A 94 -14.08 4.28 1.68
CA VAL A 94 -14.71 3.25 0.83
C VAL A 94 -14.06 3.23 -0.56
N ALA A 95 -13.83 4.41 -1.15
CA ALA A 95 -13.15 4.50 -2.44
C ALA A 95 -11.71 3.95 -2.37
N LEU A 96 -10.98 4.26 -1.31
CA LEU A 96 -9.61 3.75 -1.09
C LEU A 96 -9.56 2.24 -0.86
N ILE A 97 -10.57 1.67 -0.20
CA ILE A 97 -10.71 0.21 -0.07
C ILE A 97 -10.89 -0.43 -1.45
N LEU A 98 -11.82 0.10 -2.26
CA LEU A 98 -12.07 -0.40 -3.61
C LEU A 98 -10.86 -0.25 -4.53
N ILE A 99 -10.15 0.89 -4.46
CA ILE A 99 -8.92 1.12 -5.21
C ILE A 99 -7.86 0.09 -4.80
N GLY A 100 -7.62 -0.11 -3.50
CA GLY A 100 -6.65 -1.11 -3.04
C GLY A 100 -7.02 -2.54 -3.47
N ALA A 101 -8.32 -2.88 -3.46
CA ALA A 101 -8.80 -4.16 -3.96
C ALA A 101 -8.54 -4.32 -5.47
N ALA A 102 -8.82 -3.28 -6.26
CA ALA A 102 -8.57 -3.26 -7.70
C ALA A 102 -7.06 -3.37 -8.02
N GLN A 103 -6.21 -2.62 -7.30
CA GLN A 103 -4.75 -2.69 -7.45
C GLN A 103 -4.22 -4.10 -7.12
N GLY A 104 -4.74 -4.73 -6.05
CA GLY A 104 -4.44 -6.11 -5.72
C GLY A 104 -4.89 -7.10 -6.79
N ALA A 105 -6.10 -6.94 -7.32
CA ALA A 105 -6.61 -7.77 -8.42
C ALA A 105 -5.74 -7.65 -9.67
N VAL A 106 -5.36 -6.43 -10.05
CA VAL A 106 -4.44 -6.18 -11.19
C VAL A 106 -3.09 -6.84 -10.93
N ALA A 107 -2.50 -6.69 -9.75
CA ALA A 107 -1.23 -7.34 -9.41
C ALA A 107 -1.33 -8.88 -9.53
N GLY A 108 -2.43 -9.47 -9.05
CA GLY A 108 -2.68 -10.91 -9.18
C GLY A 108 -2.80 -11.35 -10.64
N VAL A 109 -3.56 -10.62 -11.47
CA VAL A 109 -3.72 -10.92 -12.90
C VAL A 109 -2.38 -10.78 -13.64
N VAL A 110 -1.63 -9.71 -13.40
CA VAL A 110 -0.31 -9.50 -14.00
C VAL A 110 0.65 -10.60 -13.57
N THR A 111 0.65 -10.99 -12.30
CA THR A 111 1.45 -12.12 -11.81
C THR A 111 1.10 -13.42 -12.54
N ALA A 112 -0.21 -13.71 -12.70
CA ALA A 112 -0.66 -14.90 -13.41
C ALA A 112 -0.21 -14.88 -14.89
N ALA A 113 -0.33 -13.73 -15.56
CA ALA A 113 0.14 -13.54 -16.93
C ALA A 113 1.66 -13.70 -17.07
N LEU A 114 2.44 -13.13 -16.13
CA LEU A 114 3.90 -13.25 -16.13
C LEU A 114 4.35 -14.71 -16.01
N ARG A 115 3.66 -15.53 -15.22
CA ARG A 115 3.95 -16.97 -15.09
C ARG A 115 3.72 -17.77 -16.38
N MET A 116 2.98 -17.23 -17.34
CA MET A 116 2.84 -17.84 -18.67
C MET A 116 4.05 -17.60 -19.56
N THR A 117 4.94 -16.67 -19.18
CA THR A 117 6.14 -16.33 -19.95
C THR A 117 7.41 -16.99 -19.38
N PRO A 118 8.40 -17.36 -20.21
CA PRO A 118 9.65 -17.95 -19.73
C PRO A 118 10.44 -17.01 -18.79
N VAL A 119 10.42 -15.72 -19.11
CA VAL A 119 11.11 -14.67 -18.33
C VAL A 119 10.40 -14.44 -16.99
N GLY A 120 9.07 -14.41 -16.99
CA GLY A 120 8.30 -14.19 -15.77
C GLY A 120 8.38 -15.35 -14.78
N ARG A 121 8.61 -16.59 -15.22
CA ARG A 121 8.88 -17.73 -14.30
C ARG A 121 10.22 -17.62 -13.57
N ALA A 122 11.19 -16.90 -14.12
CA ALA A 122 12.47 -16.65 -13.44
C ALA A 122 12.34 -15.57 -12.34
N ILE A 123 11.34 -14.69 -12.44
CA ILE A 123 11.15 -13.53 -11.55
C ILE A 123 10.04 -13.81 -10.52
N VAL A 124 8.98 -14.51 -10.92
CA VAL A 124 7.85 -14.84 -10.05
C VAL A 124 8.17 -16.14 -9.30
N PRO A 125 8.10 -16.15 -7.96
CA PRO A 125 8.32 -17.35 -7.18
C PRO A 125 7.39 -18.47 -7.65
N GLU A 126 7.89 -19.70 -7.81
CA GLU A 126 7.07 -20.89 -8.07
C GLU A 126 6.79 -21.73 -6.80
N ALA A 127 7.48 -21.39 -5.70
CA ALA A 127 7.55 -22.18 -4.47
C ALA A 127 6.20 -22.48 -3.80
N PHE A 128 5.15 -21.69 -4.06
CA PHE A 128 3.81 -21.87 -3.47
C PHE A 128 2.73 -22.29 -4.49
N GLY A 129 3.12 -22.86 -5.63
CA GLY A 129 2.20 -23.46 -6.60
C GLY A 129 1.22 -22.46 -7.25
N SER A 130 0.00 -22.90 -7.54
CA SER A 130 -1.03 -22.11 -8.25
C SER A 130 -1.61 -20.95 -7.44
N LEU A 131 -1.44 -20.93 -6.12
CA LEU A 131 -2.02 -19.92 -5.23
C LEU A 131 -1.21 -18.61 -5.16
N ILE A 132 0.00 -18.59 -5.71
CA ILE A 132 0.92 -17.43 -5.67
C ILE A 132 0.30 -16.13 -6.20
N PRO A 133 -0.40 -16.10 -7.35
CA PRO A 133 -0.98 -14.87 -7.87
C PRO A 133 -2.06 -14.30 -6.94
N ILE A 134 -2.83 -15.18 -6.29
CA ILE A 134 -3.84 -14.79 -5.31
C ILE A 134 -3.16 -14.21 -4.07
N ALA A 135 -2.13 -14.90 -3.55
CA ALA A 135 -1.36 -14.43 -2.40
C ALA A 135 -0.71 -13.07 -2.65
N ILE A 136 -0.07 -12.87 -3.81
CA ILE A 136 0.52 -11.58 -4.20
C ILE A 136 -0.55 -10.50 -4.32
N GLY A 137 -1.68 -10.79 -4.95
CA GLY A 137 -2.77 -9.82 -5.08
C GLY A 137 -3.33 -9.37 -3.72
N LEU A 138 -3.54 -10.31 -2.80
CA LEU A 138 -3.96 -10.00 -1.43
C LEU A 138 -2.91 -9.21 -0.65
N MET A 139 -1.63 -9.57 -0.78
CA MET A 139 -0.53 -8.83 -0.13
C MET A 139 -0.40 -7.41 -0.68
N VAL A 140 -0.57 -7.21 -2.00
CA VAL A 140 -0.59 -5.86 -2.59
C VAL A 140 -1.79 -5.05 -2.08
N ALA A 141 -3.00 -5.64 -2.05
CA ALA A 141 -4.20 -4.95 -1.56
C ALA A 141 -4.04 -4.51 -0.10
N THR A 142 -3.59 -5.41 0.77
CA THR A 142 -3.36 -5.10 2.19
C THR A 142 -2.26 -4.06 2.40
N THR A 143 -1.19 -4.10 1.59
CA THR A 143 -0.12 -3.10 1.61
C THR A 143 -0.65 -1.71 1.21
N MET A 144 -1.49 -1.64 0.18
CA MET A 144 -2.14 -0.39 -0.25
C MET A 144 -3.08 0.15 0.81
N TRP A 145 -3.91 -0.68 1.42
CA TRP A 145 -4.80 -0.25 2.50
C TRP A 145 -4.04 0.25 3.72
N ALA A 146 -2.92 -0.39 4.09
CA ALA A 146 -2.04 0.11 5.15
C ALA A 146 -1.46 1.50 4.78
N GLY A 147 -1.04 1.69 3.53
CA GLY A 147 -0.60 2.98 3.01
C GLY A 147 -1.68 4.06 3.05
N PHE A 148 -2.91 3.73 2.63
CA PHE A 148 -4.06 4.64 2.67
C PHE A 148 -4.49 4.98 4.10
N GLY A 149 -4.50 4.00 5.00
CA GLY A 149 -4.78 4.24 6.43
C GLY A 149 -3.78 5.22 7.04
N ARG A 150 -2.48 5.04 6.74
CA ARG A 150 -1.45 6.00 7.14
C ARG A 150 -1.66 7.38 6.52
N ALA A 151 -2.01 7.45 5.24
CA ALA A 151 -2.29 8.72 4.56
C ALA A 151 -3.47 9.48 5.20
N ILE A 152 -4.53 8.77 5.60
CA ILE A 152 -5.67 9.35 6.31
C ILE A 152 -5.29 9.89 7.69
N LEU A 153 -4.38 9.22 8.40
CA LEU A 153 -3.93 9.65 9.73
C LEU A 153 -2.97 10.85 9.68
N LEU A 154 -2.28 11.05 8.55
CA LEU A 154 -1.28 12.11 8.37
C LEU A 154 -1.83 13.37 7.69
N GLY A 155 -2.88 13.24 6.88
CA GLY A 155 -3.59 14.36 6.25
C GLY A 155 -4.51 15.08 7.22
#